data_AF-A0A348V2T8-F1
#
_entry.id   AF-A0A348V2T8-F1
#
_cell.length_a   1.000
_cell.length_b   1.000
_cell.length_c   1.000
_cell.angle_alpha   90.00
_cell.angle_beta   90.00
_cell.angle_gamma   90.00
#
_symmetry.space_group_name_H-M   'P 1'
#
loop_
_entity.id
_entity.type
_entity.pdbx_description
1 polymer ?
#
loop_
_entity_poly.entity_id
_entity_poly.type
_entity_poly.pdbx_seq_one_letter_code
_entity_poly.pdbx_strand_id
1 'polypeptide(L)'
;STMADAEAIGRLISLALRSGVEPKEVILQLKGIGGSEPVFTEGGLVQSIPDAVAKVLERHLGEVKENNRDLLRDICPVCGATLPDDKCPICANCGWNKCS
;
A
#
# COMPACT_ATOMS: atom_id res chain seq x y z
N SER A 1 7.22 -4.84 22.85
CA SER A 1 6.61 -3.89 21.92
C SER A 1 6.03 -4.59 20.71
N THR A 2 6.81 -5.42 20.00
CA THR A 2 6.40 -6.17 18.79
C THR A 2 5.05 -6.90 18.87
N MET A 3 4.73 -7.56 19.99
CA MET A 3 3.44 -8.25 20.16
C MET A 3 2.26 -7.27 20.25
N ALA A 4 2.43 -6.12 20.91
CA ALA A 4 1.40 -5.09 21.00
C ALA A 4 1.19 -4.39 19.64
N ASP A 5 2.28 -4.13 18.92
CA ASP A 5 2.22 -3.56 17.57
C ASP A 5 1.51 -4.50 16.60
N ALA A 6 1.81 -5.80 16.68
CA ALA A 6 1.13 -6.84 15.90
C ALA A 6 -0.38 -6.91 16.22
N GLU A 7 -0.76 -6.84 17.49
CA GLU A 7 -2.17 -6.81 17.89
C GLU A 7 -2.88 -5.56 17.36
N ALA A 8 -2.25 -4.38 17.48
CA ALA A 8 -2.79 -3.13 16.97
C ALA A 8 -3.03 -3.21 15.45
N ILE A 9 -2.04 -3.67 14.69
CA ILE A 9 -2.14 -3.87 13.23
C ILE A 9 -3.26 -4.87 12.91
N GLY A 10 -3.33 -6.01 13.60
CA GLY A 10 -4.36 -7.01 13.39
C GLY A 10 -5.78 -6.48 13.63
N ARG A 11 -5.97 -5.64 14.66
CA ARG A 11 -7.25 -4.97 14.94
C ARG A 11 -7.64 -3.97 13.84
N LEU A 12 -6.68 -3.19 13.34
CA LEU A 12 -6.91 -2.24 12.25
C LEU A 12 -7.25 -2.94 10.93
N ILE A 13 -6.53 -4.00 10.58
CA ILE A 13 -6.82 -4.83 9.40
C ILE A 13 -8.23 -5.42 9.50
N SER A 14 -8.57 -5.98 10.66
CA SER A 14 -9.89 -6.56 10.91
C SER A 14 -11.00 -5.51 10.79
N LEU A 15 -10.76 -4.29 11.29
CA LEU A 15 -11.70 -3.18 11.15
C LEU A 15 -11.87 -2.78 9.68
N ALA A 16 -10.77 -2.60 8.93
CA ALA A 16 -10.81 -2.22 7.52
C ALA A 16 -11.62 -3.21 6.67
N LEU A 17 -11.38 -4.51 6.86
CA LEU A 17 -12.10 -5.56 6.14
C LEU A 17 -13.60 -5.56 6.47
N ARG A 18 -13.97 -5.39 7.75
CA ARG A 18 -15.39 -5.30 8.15
C ARG A 18 -16.08 -4.02 7.66
N SER A 19 -15.32 -2.95 7.44
CA SER A 19 -15.81 -1.69 6.90
C SER A 19 -15.96 -1.69 5.37
N GLY A 20 -15.72 -2.83 4.71
CA GLY A 20 -15.92 -2.99 3.27
C GLY A 20 -14.74 -2.57 2.40
N VAL A 21 -13.55 -2.37 2.98
CA VAL A 21 -12.32 -2.18 2.19
C VAL A 21 -12.01 -3.47 1.43
N GLU A 22 -11.73 -3.37 0.13
CA GLU A 22 -11.41 -4.53 -0.69
C GLU A 22 -10.14 -5.20 -0.13
N PRO A 23 -10.14 -6.52 0.11
CA PRO A 23 -8.97 -7.22 0.67
C PRO A 23 -7.68 -7.04 -0.14
N LYS A 24 -7.80 -6.87 -1.46
CA LYS A 24 -6.66 -6.59 -2.34
C LYS A 24 -5.96 -5.28 -1.99
N GLU A 25 -6.71 -4.23 -1.67
CA GLU A 25 -6.12 -2.95 -1.27
C GLU A 25 -5.34 -3.11 0.03
N VAL A 26 -5.88 -3.86 1.00
CA VAL A 26 -5.18 -4.17 2.25
C VAL A 26 -3.89 -4.95 1.99
N ILE A 27 -3.92 -5.96 1.12
CA ILE A 27 -2.74 -6.72 0.70
C ILE A 27 -1.67 -5.79 0.12
N LEU A 28 -2.05 -4.93 -0.83
CA LEU A 28 -1.13 -4.01 -1.50
C LEU A 28 -0.46 -3.03 -0.52
N GLN A 29 -1.17 -2.59 0.52
CA GLN A 29 -0.59 -1.72 1.53
C GLN A 29 0.40 -2.43 2.46
N LEU A 30 0.17 -3.71 2.76
CA LEU A 30 0.97 -4.46 3.74
C LEU A 30 2.17 -5.19 3.13
N LYS A 31 2.05 -5.59 1.86
CA LYS A 31 3.07 -6.34 1.12
C LYS A 31 4.33 -5.49 0.95
N GLY A 32 5.48 -6.08 1.24
CA GLY A 32 6.77 -5.40 1.09
C GLY A 32 7.09 -4.38 2.19
N ILE A 33 6.26 -4.26 3.24
CA ILE A 33 6.65 -3.48 4.42
C ILE A 33 7.88 -4.13 5.05
N GLY A 34 9.01 -3.42 5.00
CA GLY A 34 10.28 -3.85 5.57
C GLY A 34 10.30 -3.76 7.10
N GLY A 35 10.81 -4.80 7.75
CA GLY A 35 11.13 -4.81 9.17
C GLY A 35 12.63 -4.93 9.42
N SER A 36 13.04 -4.82 10.68
CA SER A 36 14.44 -4.96 11.10
C SER A 36 14.95 -6.40 11.02
N GLU A 37 14.04 -7.39 11.01
CA GLU A 37 14.34 -8.81 11.12
C GLU A 37 13.59 -9.61 10.04
N PRO A 38 14.07 -9.58 8.78
CA PRO A 38 13.47 -10.39 7.71
C PRO A 38 13.81 -11.88 7.88
N VAL A 39 12.85 -12.76 7.57
CA VAL A 39 12.97 -14.21 7.74
C VAL A 39 12.59 -14.93 6.45
N PHE A 40 13.40 -15.90 6.04
CA PHE A 40 13.06 -16.81 4.94
C PHE A 40 12.18 -17.95 5.43
N THR A 41 11.07 -18.16 4.72
CA THR A 41 10.13 -19.26 4.97
C THR A 41 9.94 -20.08 3.69
N GLU A 42 9.27 -21.23 3.79
CA GLU A 42 8.99 -22.09 2.62
C GLU A 42 8.25 -21.34 1.49
N GLY A 43 7.47 -20.32 1.82
CA GLY A 43 6.77 -19.48 0.84
C GLY A 43 7.48 -18.16 0.53
N GLY A 44 8.81 -18.11 0.68
CA GLY A 44 9.67 -16.99 0.32
C GLY A 44 10.09 -16.11 1.49
N LEU A 45 10.75 -15.00 1.16
CA LEU A 45 11.20 -13.98 2.10
C LEU A 45 10.00 -13.26 2.71
N VAL A 46 9.91 -13.25 4.03
CA VAL A 46 8.97 -12.45 4.82
C VAL A 46 9.75 -11.29 5.42
N GLN A 47 9.40 -10.06 5.06
CA GLN A 47 10.17 -8.89 5.48
C GLN A 47 9.78 -8.35 6.85
N SER A 48 8.53 -8.59 7.28
CA SER A 48 7.98 -8.15 8.56
C SER A 48 6.66 -8.87 8.89
N ILE A 49 6.10 -8.59 10.06
CA ILE A 49 4.77 -9.07 10.47
C ILE A 49 3.66 -8.65 9.49
N PRO A 50 3.48 -7.37 9.11
CA PRO A 50 2.45 -7.00 8.13
C PRO A 50 2.67 -7.64 6.76
N ASP A 51 3.92 -7.76 6.30
CA ASP A 51 4.24 -8.47 5.04
C ASP A 51 3.87 -9.96 5.10
N ALA A 52 4.04 -10.61 6.27
CA ALA A 52 3.58 -11.97 6.50
C ALA A 52 2.05 -12.09 6.34
N VAL A 53 1.30 -11.13 6.90
CA VAL A 53 -0.17 -11.10 6.78
C VAL A 53 -0.58 -10.92 5.32
N ALA A 54 0.07 -10.01 4.59
CA ALA A 54 -0.18 -9.80 3.16
C ALA A 54 -0.02 -11.11 2.36
N LYS A 55 1.10 -11.82 2.57
CA LYS A 55 1.38 -13.11 1.91
C LYS A 55 0.35 -14.17 2.23
N VAL A 56 -0.11 -14.25 3.48
CA VAL A 56 -1.16 -15.21 3.88
C VAL A 56 -2.48 -14.89 3.19
N LEU A 57 -2.85 -13.61 3.13
CA LEU A 57 -4.07 -13.16 2.45
C LEU A 57 -3.99 -13.42 0.93
N GLU A 58 -2.85 -13.18 0.29
CA GLU A 58 -2.63 -13.52 -1.12
C GLU A 58 -2.78 -15.03 -1.39
N ARG A 59 -2.23 -15.89 -0.51
CA ARG A 59 -2.40 -17.34 -0.66
C ARG A 59 -3.86 -17.78 -0.59
N HIS A 60 -4.69 -17.06 0.16
CA HIS A 60 -6.10 -17.39 0.33
C HIS A 60 -6.99 -16.81 -0.79
N LEU A 61 -6.68 -15.61 -1.27
CA LEU A 61 -7.51 -14.86 -2.21
C LEU A 61 -7.01 -14.89 -3.67
N GLY A 62 -5.78 -15.35 -3.89
CA GLY A 62 -5.09 -15.31 -5.18
C GLY A 62 -4.04 -14.20 -5.27
N GLU A 63 -3.12 -14.31 -6.23
CA GLU A 63 -2.08 -13.32 -6.47
C GLU A 63 -2.68 -11.94 -6.74
N VAL A 64 -2.30 -10.96 -5.91
CA VAL A 64 -2.66 -9.56 -6.12
C VAL A 64 -1.50 -8.90 -6.83
N LYS A 65 -1.67 -8.68 -8.14
CA LYS A 65 -0.72 -7.88 -8.90
C LYS A 65 -0.90 -6.42 -8.53
N GLU A 66 0.20 -5.78 -8.21
CA GLU A 66 0.27 -4.35 -7.99
C GLU A 66 -0.05 -3.64 -9.30
N ASN A 67 -1.29 -3.16 -9.42
CA ASN A 67 -1.56 -2.07 -10.33
C ASN A 67 -0.91 -0.89 -9.64
N ASN A 68 0.25 -0.45 -10.14
CA ASN A 68 1.03 0.68 -9.65
C ASN A 68 0.10 1.90 -9.45
N ARG A 69 -0.62 1.96 -8.34
CA ARG A 69 -1.52 3.02 -7.91
C ARG A 69 -0.89 3.50 -6.63
N ASP A 70 0.29 4.08 -6.79
CA ASP A 70 0.88 4.92 -5.78
C ASP A 70 -0.22 5.87 -5.29
N LEU A 71 -0.66 5.68 -4.05
CA LEU A 71 -1.56 6.61 -3.34
C LEU A 71 -0.90 8.01 -3.20
N LEU A 72 0.37 8.13 -3.62
CA LEU A 72 1.17 9.33 -3.70
C LEU A 72 1.28 9.89 -5.13
N ARG A 73 0.41 9.52 -6.07
CA ARG A 73 0.29 10.30 -7.31
C ARG A 73 -0.32 11.65 -6.99
N ASP A 74 0.45 12.72 -7.17
CA ASP A 74 -0.08 14.08 -7.16
C ASP A 74 -1.16 14.16 -8.26
N ILE A 75 -2.42 14.38 -7.86
CA ILE A 75 -3.53 14.56 -8.79
C ILE A 75 -3.71 16.06 -9.02
N CYS A 76 -3.86 16.46 -10.28
CA CYS A 76 -4.14 17.85 -10.61
C CYS A 76 -5.46 18.30 -9.97
N PRO A 77 -5.47 19.35 -9.12
CA PRO A 77 -6.68 19.80 -8.43
C PRO A 77 -7.70 20.44 -9.37
N VAL A 78 -7.31 20.78 -10.60
CA VAL A 78 -8.18 21.44 -11.58
C VAL A 78 -8.89 20.44 -12.48
N CYS A 79 -8.17 19.43 -13.00
CA CYS A 79 -8.72 18.50 -14.01
C CYS A 79 -8.61 17.03 -13.65
N GLY A 80 -8.03 16.67 -12.51
CA GLY A 80 -7.92 15.27 -12.08
C GLY A 80 -6.88 14.43 -12.83
N ALA A 81 -6.08 15.02 -13.71
CA ALA A 81 -5.01 14.30 -14.39
C ALA A 81 -3.88 13.94 -13.42
N THR A 82 -3.25 12.77 -13.63
CA THR A 82 -2.03 12.38 -12.93
C THR A 82 -0.90 13.35 -13.26
N LEU A 83 -0.25 13.89 -12.23
CA LEU A 83 0.90 14.75 -12.37
C LEU A 83 2.20 13.93 -12.35
N PRO A 84 3.27 14.41 -13.01
CA PRO A 84 4.59 13.81 -12.86
C PRO A 84 5.12 13.96 -11.43
N ASP A 85 5.97 13.03 -11.01
CA ASP A 85 6.68 13.02 -9.71
C ASP A 85 7.78 14.10 -9.62
N ASP A 86 7.42 15.35 -9.90
CA ASP A 86 8.30 16.52 -9.81
C ASP A 86 7.93 17.39 -8.60
N LYS A 87 8.90 18.18 -8.10
CA LYS A 87 8.66 19.13 -6.99
C LYS A 87 7.64 20.22 -7.34
N CYS A 88 7.61 20.61 -8.62
CA CYS A 88 6.72 21.62 -9.18
C CYS A 88 6.10 21.07 -10.48
N PRO A 89 5.15 20.12 -10.38
CA PRO A 89 4.63 19.47 -11.57
C PRO A 89 3.74 20.43 -12.36
N ILE A 90 3.81 20.34 -13.69
CA ILE A 90 2.92 21.04 -14.61
C ILE A 90 1.95 20.02 -15.20
N CYS A 91 0.65 20.32 -15.12
CA CYS A 91 -0.38 19.49 -15.69
C CYS A 91 -0.38 19.60 -17.22
N ALA A 92 -0.06 18.51 -17.92
CA ALA A 92 -0.09 18.47 -19.39
C ALA A 92 -1.51 18.66 -19.99
N ASN A 93 -2.56 18.48 -19.19
CA ASN A 93 -3.95 18.57 -19.64
C ASN A 93 -4.56 19.97 -19.48
N CYS A 94 -4.21 20.70 -18.41
CA CYS A 94 -4.82 22.01 -18.12
C CYS A 94 -3.83 23.14 -17.78
N GLY A 95 -2.52 22.86 -17.78
CA GLY A 95 -1.49 23.85 -17.51
C GLY A 95 -1.33 24.29 -16.05
N TRP A 96 -2.06 23.68 -15.11
CA TRP A 96 -1.89 23.96 -13.67
C TRP A 96 -0.47 23.63 -13.21
N ASN A 97 0.10 24.45 -12.34
CA ASN A 97 1.39 24.18 -11.73
C ASN A 97 1.38 24.56 -10.24
N LYS A 98 2.22 23.88 -9.44
CA LYS A 98 2.25 24.01 -7.98
C LYS A 98 3.06 25.22 -7.45
N CYS A 99 3.87 25.85 -8.30
CA CYS A 99 4.91 26.80 -7.89
C CYS A 99 4.78 28.19 -8.55
N SER A 100 3.67 28.47 -9.22
CA SER A 100 3.26 29.80 -9.71
C SER A 100 2.27 30.46 -8.77
#